data_AF-A0A957NHI5-F1
#
_entry.id   AF-A0A957NHI5-F1
#
_cell.length_a   1.000
_cell.length_b   1.000
_cell.length_c   1.000
_cell.angle_alpha   90.00
_cell.angle_beta   90.00
_cell.angle_gamma   90.00
#
_symmetry.space_group_name_H-M   'P 1'
#
loop_
_entity.id
_entity.type
_entity.pdbx_description
1 polymer ?
#
loop_
_entity_poly.entity_id
_entity_poly.type
_entity_poly.pdbx_seq_one_letter_code
_entity_poly.pdbx_strand_id
1 'polypeptide(L)'
;KALPPLLRCALNSTSVEPYPFVKSPNEKLGEIALRFRHEAEATRAMHRHLFNSASRLRGAWEGQAADAFFAGVESELLPALQRLAEALLFAEVVTRQIITTIREAEIEAAALFQGDAPAFAGKVLMSIPPGGNGDRNPYPYGTRAWAEYGLLLYHLNNPGEGD
;
A
#
# COMPACT_ATOMS: atom_id res chain seq x y z
N LYS A 1 -6.18 45.03 42.97
CA LYS A 1 -7.44 44.31 42.67
C LYS A 1 -7.07 42.85 42.36
N ALA A 2 -7.20 41.96 43.34
CA ALA A 2 -6.87 40.54 43.18
C ALA A 2 -8.02 39.83 42.45
N LEU A 3 -7.71 39.00 41.46
CA LEU A 3 -8.71 38.20 40.76
C LEU A 3 -9.22 37.07 41.67
N PRO A 4 -10.52 36.71 41.58
CA PRO A 4 -11.13 35.66 42.39
C PRO A 4 -10.54 34.27 42.08
N PRO A 5 -10.46 33.38 43.08
CA PRO A 5 -9.73 32.10 43.00
C PRO A 5 -10.25 31.14 41.91
N LEU A 6 -11.52 31.29 41.50
CA LEU A 6 -12.14 30.42 40.48
C LEU A 6 -11.64 30.70 39.05
N LEU A 7 -11.10 31.90 38.79
CA LEU A 7 -10.49 32.23 37.49
C LEU A 7 -9.07 31.65 37.34
N ARG A 8 -8.45 31.16 38.43
CA ARG A 8 -7.14 30.52 38.38
C ARG A 8 -7.22 29.09 37.86
N CYS A 9 -8.36 28.42 38.05
CA CYS A 9 -8.58 27.06 37.54
C CYS A 9 -8.89 27.04 36.05
N ALA A 10 -9.58 28.06 35.51
CA ALA A 10 -9.97 28.11 34.11
C ALA A 10 -8.81 28.41 33.14
N LEU A 11 -7.75 29.09 33.60
CA LEU A 11 -6.56 29.37 32.79
C LEU A 11 -5.49 28.27 32.88
N ASN A 12 -5.67 27.29 33.76
CA ASN A 12 -4.76 26.14 33.90
C ASN A 12 -5.29 24.87 33.21
N SER A 13 -6.49 24.91 32.59
CA SER A 13 -7.08 23.76 31.91
C SER A 13 -6.71 23.64 30.43
N THR A 14 -5.82 24.50 29.91
CA THR A 14 -5.23 24.36 28.57
C THR A 14 -3.90 23.59 28.59
N SER A 15 -3.54 22.97 29.71
CA SER A 15 -2.57 21.88 29.68
C SER A 15 -3.25 20.69 28.99
N VAL A 16 -3.10 20.64 27.66
CA VAL A 16 -3.26 19.40 26.89
C VAL A 16 -2.26 18.43 27.49
N GLU A 17 -2.69 17.63 28.47
CA GLU A 17 -1.86 16.56 28.97
C GLU A 17 -1.63 15.60 27.81
N PRO A 18 -0.36 15.31 27.46
CA PRO A 18 -0.05 14.43 26.35
C PRO A 18 -0.59 13.03 26.70
N TYR A 19 -1.72 12.67 26.08
CA TYR A 19 -2.33 11.36 26.24
C TYR A 19 -1.31 10.26 25.91
N PRO A 20 -1.29 9.15 26.66
CA PRO A 20 -0.39 8.03 26.37
C PRO A 20 -0.59 7.58 24.92
N PHE A 21 0.50 7.63 24.16
CA PHE A 21 0.67 7.31 22.74
C PHE A 21 -0.39 6.35 22.16
N VAL A 22 -1.54 6.86 21.72
CA VAL A 22 -2.38 6.07 20.81
C VAL A 22 -1.63 6.09 19.48
N LYS A 23 -0.98 4.97 19.13
CA LYS A 23 -0.32 4.83 17.82
C LYS A 23 -1.29 5.28 16.74
N SER A 24 -0.85 6.21 15.90
CA SER A 24 -1.69 6.67 14.79
C SER A 24 -2.05 5.47 13.90
N PRO A 25 -3.26 5.42 13.31
CA PRO A 25 -3.63 4.37 12.37
C PRO A 25 -2.59 4.16 11.25
N ASN A 26 -1.94 5.25 10.83
CA ASN A 26 -0.86 5.27 9.85
C ASN A 26 0.38 4.48 10.30
N GLU A 27 0.73 4.49 11.59
CA GLU A 27 1.83 3.67 12.12
C GLU A 27 1.53 2.16 12.03
N LYS A 28 0.29 1.76 12.33
CA LYS A 28 -0.12 0.35 12.24
C LYS A 28 -0.08 -0.17 10.81
N LEU A 29 -0.54 0.64 9.85
CA LEU A 29 -0.42 0.31 8.43
C LEU A 29 1.04 0.23 7.98
N GLY A 30 1.91 1.11 8.52
CA GLY A 30 3.35 1.04 8.28
C GLY A 30 3.97 -0.27 8.77
N GLU A 31 3.55 -0.75 9.93
CA GLU A 31 3.98 -2.06 10.47
C GLU A 31 3.52 -3.22 9.56
N ILE A 32 2.28 -3.19 9.09
CA ILE A 32 1.73 -4.19 8.15
C ILE A 32 2.52 -4.20 6.83
N ALA A 33 2.81 -3.03 6.27
CA ALA A 33 3.62 -2.89 5.07
C ALA A 33 5.01 -3.55 5.25
N LEU A 34 5.67 -3.29 6.38
CA LEU A 34 6.96 -3.92 6.70
C LEU A 34 6.86 -5.45 6.81
N ARG A 35 5.78 -5.97 7.41
CA ARG A 35 5.55 -7.42 7.49
C ARG A 35 5.39 -8.04 6.11
N PHE A 36 4.62 -7.42 5.21
CA PHE A 36 4.50 -7.91 3.83
C PHE A 36 5.85 -7.99 3.12
N ARG A 37 6.69 -6.97 3.26
CA ARG A 37 8.04 -7.01 2.70
C ARG A 37 8.89 -8.13 3.30
N HIS A 38 8.87 -8.29 4.62
CA HIS A 38 9.62 -9.36 5.29
C HIS A 38 9.19 -10.74 4.79
N GLU A 39 7.89 -10.99 4.68
CA GLU A 39 7.37 -12.27 4.17
C GLU A 39 7.69 -12.49 2.69
N ALA A 40 7.71 -11.43 1.88
CA ALA A 40 8.14 -11.54 0.49
C ALA A 40 9.61 -11.95 0.37
N GLU A 41 10.48 -11.35 1.18
CA GLU A 41 11.90 -11.68 1.23
C GLU A 41 12.14 -13.12 1.72
N ALA A 42 11.41 -13.56 2.75
CA ALA A 42 11.43 -14.93 3.24
C ALA A 42 10.97 -15.94 2.17
N THR A 43 9.88 -15.62 1.46
CA THR A 43 9.36 -16.45 0.36
C THR A 43 10.37 -16.56 -0.79
N ARG A 44 11.03 -15.46 -1.16
CA ARG A 44 12.10 -15.47 -2.19
C ARG A 44 13.31 -16.30 -1.75
N ALA A 45 13.68 -16.24 -0.48
CA ALA A 45 14.76 -17.06 0.06
C ALA A 45 14.41 -18.55 -0.03
N MET A 46 13.17 -18.90 0.34
CA MET A 46 12.66 -20.27 0.24
C MET A 46 12.63 -20.76 -1.22
N HIS A 47 12.16 -19.93 -2.16
CA HIS A 47 12.18 -20.23 -3.58
C HIS A 47 13.59 -20.57 -4.07
N ARG A 48 14.59 -19.72 -3.77
CA ARG A 48 15.99 -19.98 -4.14
C ARG A 48 16.53 -21.26 -3.51
N HIS A 49 16.21 -21.52 -2.25
CA HIS A 49 16.63 -22.73 -1.56
C HIS A 49 16.07 -23.98 -2.25
N LEU A 50 14.77 -24.01 -2.51
CA LEU A 50 14.10 -25.12 -3.20
C LEU A 50 14.64 -25.32 -4.61
N PHE A 51 14.81 -24.24 -5.39
CA PHE A 51 15.39 -24.30 -6.73
C PHE A 51 16.80 -24.92 -6.70
N ASN A 52 17.66 -24.48 -5.77
CA ASN A 52 19.02 -25.00 -5.63
C ASN A 52 19.01 -26.48 -5.20
N SER A 53 18.13 -26.87 -4.27
CA SER A 53 17.98 -28.25 -3.83
C SER A 53 17.49 -29.16 -4.97
N ALA A 54 16.47 -28.73 -5.71
CA ALA A 54 15.96 -29.46 -6.87
C ALA A 54 17.04 -29.59 -7.96
N SER A 55 17.77 -28.51 -8.25
CA SER A 55 18.85 -28.51 -9.24
C SER A 55 19.97 -29.51 -8.91
N ARG A 56 20.30 -29.66 -7.61
CA ARG A 56 21.31 -30.65 -7.17
C ARG A 56 20.85 -32.10 -7.36
N LEU A 57 19.55 -32.36 -7.29
CA LEU A 57 18.99 -33.71 -7.46
C LEU A 57 18.98 -34.15 -8.92
N ARG A 58 18.96 -33.21 -9.87
CA ARG A 58 18.74 -33.47 -11.31
C ARG A 58 19.78 -34.36 -11.99
N GLY A 59 20.98 -34.48 -11.42
CA GLY A 59 22.03 -35.38 -11.92
C GLY A 59 22.28 -36.62 -11.05
N ALA A 60 21.59 -36.73 -9.90
CA ALA A 60 21.73 -37.87 -8.99
C ALA A 60 20.47 -38.74 -8.97
N TRP A 61 19.35 -38.22 -9.45
CA TRP A 61 18.06 -38.90 -9.49
C TRP A 61 17.47 -38.86 -10.90
N GLU A 62 17.37 -40.04 -11.51
CA GLU A 62 16.92 -40.23 -12.89
C GLU A 62 15.75 -41.22 -12.97
N GLY A 63 15.02 -41.17 -14.10
CA GLY A 63 13.88 -42.05 -14.40
C GLY A 63 12.53 -41.33 -14.38
N GLN A 64 11.47 -42.03 -14.80
CA GLN A 64 10.14 -41.43 -15.01
C GLN A 64 9.57 -40.69 -13.77
N ALA A 65 9.86 -41.19 -12.57
CA ALA A 65 9.43 -40.53 -11.34
C ALA A 65 10.19 -39.22 -11.07
N ALA A 66 11.48 -39.17 -11.40
CA ALA A 66 12.29 -37.96 -11.32
C ALA A 66 11.80 -36.91 -12.33
N ASP A 67 11.53 -37.33 -13.58
CA ASP A 67 11.01 -36.44 -14.63
C ASP A 67 9.68 -35.81 -14.24
N ALA A 68 8.73 -36.61 -13.72
CA ALA A 68 7.44 -36.12 -13.26
C ALA A 68 7.56 -35.14 -12.09
N PHE A 69 8.46 -35.42 -11.15
CA PHE A 69 8.75 -34.51 -10.05
C PHE A 69 9.31 -33.16 -10.55
N PHE A 70 10.35 -33.18 -11.39
CA PHE A 70 10.96 -31.95 -11.90
C PHE A 70 10.00 -31.14 -12.77
N ALA A 71 9.18 -31.80 -13.58
CA ALA A 71 8.13 -31.16 -14.35
C ALA A 71 7.16 -30.39 -13.44
N GLY A 72 6.66 -31.00 -12.37
CA GLY A 72 5.76 -30.34 -11.42
C GLY A 72 6.43 -29.20 -10.64
N VAL A 73 7.68 -29.39 -10.23
CA VAL A 73 8.44 -28.34 -9.52
C VAL A 73 8.63 -27.10 -10.39
N GLU A 74 8.98 -27.27 -11.66
CA GLU A 74 9.27 -26.15 -12.58
C GLU A 74 8.02 -25.49 -13.13
N SER A 75 6.95 -26.25 -13.38
CA SER A 75 5.72 -25.71 -13.98
C SER A 75 4.73 -25.13 -12.98
N GLU A 76 4.68 -25.66 -11.76
CA GLU A 76 3.65 -25.27 -10.79
C GLU A 76 4.26 -24.66 -9.53
N LEU A 77 5.15 -25.37 -8.85
CA LEU A 77 5.60 -25.01 -7.50
C LEU A 77 6.45 -23.74 -7.48
N LEU A 78 7.53 -23.70 -8.27
CA LEU A 78 8.43 -22.55 -8.31
C LEU A 78 7.70 -21.28 -8.80
N PRO A 79 6.91 -21.33 -9.90
CA PRO A 79 6.12 -20.18 -10.32
C PRO A 79 5.08 -19.73 -9.28
N ALA A 80 4.47 -20.65 -8.52
CA ALA A 80 3.55 -20.29 -7.45
C ALA A 80 4.24 -19.52 -6.31
N LEU A 81 5.43 -19.95 -5.89
CA LEU A 81 6.22 -19.25 -4.87
C LEU A 81 6.70 -17.88 -5.34
N GLN A 82 7.07 -17.77 -6.61
CA GLN A 82 7.43 -16.48 -7.21
C GLN A 82 6.23 -15.51 -7.19
N ARG A 83 5.07 -15.95 -7.68
CA ARG A 83 3.83 -15.13 -7.67
C ARG A 83 3.41 -14.72 -6.26
N LEU A 84 3.59 -15.60 -5.27
CA LEU A 84 3.32 -15.27 -3.87
C LEU A 84 4.22 -14.12 -3.38
N ALA A 85 5.53 -14.21 -3.64
CA ALA A 85 6.46 -13.15 -3.24
C ALA A 85 6.13 -11.81 -3.93
N GLU A 86 5.73 -11.84 -5.20
CA GLU A 86 5.32 -10.66 -5.95
C GLU A 86 4.02 -10.06 -5.39
N ALA A 87 3.03 -10.89 -5.06
CA ALA A 87 1.78 -10.44 -4.44
C ALA A 87 2.01 -9.78 -3.07
N LEU A 88 2.94 -10.31 -2.27
CA LEU A 88 3.31 -9.72 -0.98
C LEU A 88 4.00 -8.35 -1.15
N LEU A 89 4.89 -8.19 -2.13
CA LEU A 89 5.48 -6.88 -2.43
C LEU A 89 4.45 -5.89 -2.94
N PHE A 90 3.52 -6.35 -3.78
CA PHE A 90 2.43 -5.51 -4.24
C PHE A 90 1.56 -5.02 -3.07
N ALA A 91 1.23 -5.91 -2.13
CA ALA A 91 0.50 -5.55 -0.92
C ALA A 91 1.24 -4.50 -0.07
N GLU A 92 2.57 -4.58 0.02
CA GLU A 92 3.40 -3.56 0.70
C GLU A 92 3.26 -2.18 0.04
N VAL A 93 3.41 -2.13 -1.28
CA VAL A 93 3.31 -0.90 -2.07
C VAL A 93 1.93 -0.26 -1.92
N VAL A 94 0.87 -1.04 -2.11
CA VAL A 94 -0.52 -0.55 -1.97
C VAL A 94 -0.77 -0.03 -0.57
N THR A 95 -0.28 -0.73 0.47
CA THR A 95 -0.44 -0.29 1.85
C THR A 95 0.26 1.05 2.11
N ARG A 96 1.46 1.25 1.56
CA ARG A 96 2.15 2.55 1.65
C ARG A 96 1.40 3.67 0.94
N GLN A 97 0.84 3.37 -0.23
CA GLN A 97 0.05 4.34 -0.97
C GLN A 97 -1.19 4.77 -0.18
N ILE A 98 -1.88 3.82 0.46
CA ILE A 98 -3.00 4.12 1.36
C ILE A 98 -2.56 5.05 2.50
N ILE A 99 -1.41 4.80 3.13
CA ILE A 99 -0.87 5.66 4.20
C ILE A 99 -0.66 7.10 3.68
N THR A 100 -0.09 7.26 2.49
CA THR A 100 0.13 8.58 1.88
C THR A 100 -1.20 9.31 1.65
N THR A 101 -2.18 8.65 1.04
CA THR A 101 -3.50 9.23 0.78
C THR A 101 -4.23 9.63 2.06
N ILE A 102 -4.14 8.81 3.12
CA ILE A 102 -4.75 9.14 4.42
C ILE A 102 -4.06 10.38 5.02
N ARG A 103 -2.73 10.45 4.99
CA ARG A 103 -1.98 11.60 5.53
C ARG A 103 -2.29 12.90 4.79
N GLU A 104 -2.41 12.86 3.47
CA GLU A 104 -2.79 14.02 2.66
C GLU A 104 -4.18 14.53 3.06
N ALA A 105 -5.15 13.61 3.18
CA ALA A 105 -6.50 13.95 3.62
C ALA A 105 -6.55 14.51 5.05
N GLU A 106 -5.70 14.00 5.97
CA GLU A 106 -5.57 14.53 7.34
C GLU A 106 -5.03 15.96 7.35
N ILE A 107 -4.03 16.27 6.51
CA ILE A 107 -3.46 17.61 6.38
C ILE A 107 -4.50 18.59 5.82
N GLU A 108 -5.21 18.21 4.76
CA GLU A 108 -6.27 19.02 4.16
C GLU A 108 -7.40 19.29 5.16
N ALA A 109 -7.83 18.28 5.91
CA ALA A 109 -8.85 18.44 6.94
C ALA A 109 -8.36 19.34 8.09
N ALA A 110 -7.11 19.18 8.55
CA ALA A 110 -6.54 20.02 9.61
C ALA A 110 -6.45 21.49 9.19
N ALA A 111 -6.13 21.78 7.93
CA ALA A 111 -6.11 23.15 7.40
C ALA A 111 -7.47 23.85 7.52
N LEU A 112 -8.58 23.13 7.36
CA LEU A 112 -9.94 23.67 7.54
C LEU A 112 -10.22 24.14 8.98
N PHE A 113 -9.55 23.55 9.97
CA PHE A 113 -9.75 23.86 11.39
C PHE A 113 -8.76 24.90 11.95
N GLN A 114 -7.64 25.17 11.28
CA GLN A 114 -6.59 26.09 11.77
C GLN A 114 -6.77 27.55 11.37
N GLY A 115 -7.86 27.91 10.67
CA GLY A 115 -8.29 29.29 10.52
C GLY A 115 -8.05 29.96 9.17
N ASP A 116 -7.49 29.25 8.18
CA ASP A 116 -7.54 29.65 6.77
C ASP A 116 -8.79 29.06 6.10
N ALA A 117 -9.96 29.25 6.70
CA ALA A 117 -11.20 29.10 5.95
C ALA A 117 -11.33 30.34 5.07
N PRO A 118 -11.06 30.30 3.73
CA PRO A 118 -11.73 31.26 2.87
C PRO A 118 -13.21 31.06 3.16
N ALA A 119 -13.86 32.15 3.57
CA ALA A 119 -15.25 32.16 3.93
C ALA A 119 -16.02 31.23 2.98
N PHE A 120 -16.58 30.17 3.55
CA PHE A 120 -17.64 29.40 2.92
C PHE A 120 -18.91 30.28 2.92
N ALA A 121 -18.77 31.50 2.41
CA ALA A 121 -19.82 32.42 2.10
C ALA A 121 -20.24 32.11 0.67
N GLY A 122 -21.14 31.14 0.55
CA GLY A 122 -22.05 31.07 -0.59
C GLY A 122 -21.55 30.37 -1.83
N LYS A 123 -21.29 29.06 -1.76
CA LYS A 123 -21.66 28.17 -2.87
C LYS A 123 -21.89 26.72 -2.45
N VAL A 124 -22.81 26.50 -1.51
CA VAL A 124 -23.68 25.32 -1.60
C VAL A 124 -24.68 25.60 -2.72
N LEU A 125 -24.22 25.46 -3.96
CA LEU A 125 -25.11 25.05 -5.04
C LEU A 125 -24.83 23.57 -5.21
N MET A 126 -25.73 22.75 -4.68
CA MET A 126 -26.13 21.55 -5.40
C MET A 126 -26.51 21.99 -6.82
N SER A 127 -25.54 22.06 -7.72
CA SER A 127 -25.79 22.02 -9.15
C SER A 127 -25.45 20.60 -9.57
N ILE A 128 -26.44 19.71 -9.51
CA ILE A 128 -26.51 18.54 -10.38
C ILE A 128 -26.72 19.10 -11.79
N PRO A 129 -25.77 19.00 -12.73
CA PRO A 129 -26.06 19.30 -14.12
C PRO A 129 -26.77 18.09 -14.76
N PRO A 130 -27.86 18.32 -15.51
CA PRO A 130 -28.50 17.26 -16.28
C PRO A 130 -27.70 17.02 -17.56
N GLY A 131 -27.06 15.86 -17.65
CA GLY A 131 -26.57 15.28 -18.90
C GLY A 131 -25.31 15.89 -19.52
N GLY A 132 -24.41 15.01 -19.99
CA GLY A 132 -23.49 15.34 -21.09
C GLY A 132 -21.99 15.25 -20.79
N ASN A 133 -21.41 14.14 -21.25
CA ASN A 133 -20.01 13.84 -21.56
C ASN A 133 -18.98 13.69 -20.42
N GLY A 134 -18.34 12.52 -20.48
CA GLY A 134 -17.20 12.12 -19.65
C GLY A 134 -15.98 13.02 -19.85
N ASP A 135 -14.97 12.79 -19.00
CA ASP A 135 -13.64 13.41 -18.99
C ASP A 135 -13.36 14.45 -17.90
N ARG A 136 -14.06 14.39 -16.76
CA ARG A 136 -13.59 15.09 -15.54
C ARG A 136 -13.49 14.15 -14.35
N ASN A 137 -12.37 13.42 -14.30
CA ASN A 137 -11.87 12.80 -13.09
C ASN A 137 -11.37 13.91 -12.13
N PRO A 138 -11.93 14.09 -10.92
CA PRO A 138 -11.47 15.11 -9.98
C PRO A 138 -10.20 14.71 -9.20
N TYR A 139 -9.66 13.52 -9.42
CA TYR A 139 -8.42 13.07 -8.77
C TYR A 139 -7.21 13.24 -9.69
N PRO A 140 -6.11 13.88 -9.25
CA PRO A 140 -4.93 14.12 -10.08
C PRO A 140 -4.09 12.85 -10.32
N TYR A 141 -4.44 11.70 -9.74
CA TYR A 141 -3.77 10.43 -9.99
C TYR A 141 -4.34 9.74 -11.23
N GLY A 142 -4.00 10.32 -12.37
CA GLY A 142 -4.39 9.86 -13.69
C GLY A 142 -3.99 8.41 -13.97
N THR A 143 -4.82 7.79 -14.79
CA THR A 143 -4.74 6.49 -15.49
C THR A 143 -3.38 6.10 -16.10
N ARG A 144 -2.36 6.96 -16.04
CA ARG A 144 -1.01 6.71 -16.54
C ARG A 144 -0.20 5.75 -15.66
N ALA A 145 -0.32 5.87 -14.34
CA ALA A 145 0.36 4.95 -13.42
C ALA A 145 -0.15 3.51 -13.62
N TRP A 146 -1.47 3.34 -13.70
CA TRP A 146 -2.09 2.03 -13.95
C TRP A 146 -1.75 1.45 -15.34
N ALA A 147 -1.56 2.29 -16.36
CA ALA A 147 -1.15 1.85 -17.69
C ALA A 147 0.32 1.39 -17.74
N GLU A 148 1.23 2.08 -17.05
CA GLU A 148 2.64 1.69 -16.95
C GLU A 148 2.82 0.43 -16.09
N TYR A 149 2.05 0.27 -15.01
CA TYR A 149 2.06 -0.96 -14.19
C TYR A 149 1.36 -2.14 -14.88
N GLY A 150 0.32 -1.89 -15.69
CA GLY A 150 -0.30 -2.90 -16.53
C GLY A 150 0.67 -3.45 -17.58
N LEU A 151 1.48 -2.59 -18.21
CA LEU A 151 2.52 -2.98 -19.15
C LEU A 151 3.68 -3.73 -18.47
N LEU A 152 4.10 -3.33 -17.27
CA LEU A 152 5.12 -4.06 -16.49
C LEU A 152 4.64 -5.45 -16.08
N LEU A 153 3.38 -5.59 -15.65
CA LEU A 153 2.79 -6.91 -15.35
C LEU A 153 2.60 -7.76 -16.62
N TYR A 154 2.31 -7.15 -17.76
CA TYR A 154 2.13 -7.87 -19.04
C TYR A 154 3.47 -8.37 -19.62
N HIS A 155 4.54 -7.55 -19.57
CA HIS A 155 5.87 -7.93 -20.05
C HIS A 155 6.59 -8.94 -19.13
N LEU A 156 6.37 -8.88 -17.82
CA LEU A 156 7.01 -9.83 -16.88
C LEU A 156 6.36 -11.22 -16.91
N ASN A 157 5.10 -11.31 -17.35
CA ASN A 157 4.37 -12.58 -17.46
C ASN A 157 4.42 -13.21 -18.86
N ASN A 158 4.98 -12.49 -19.87
CA ASN A 158 5.20 -12.97 -21.24
C ASN A 158 6.56 -12.47 -21.78
N PRO A 159 7.70 -13.08 -21.39
CA PRO A 159 9.03 -12.61 -21.78
C PRO A 159 9.42 -12.89 -23.26
N GLY A 160 8.46 -13.24 -24.13
CA GLY A 160 8.70 -13.72 -25.50
C GLY A 160 7.97 -12.98 -26.63
N GLU A 161 7.22 -11.91 -26.34
CA GLU A 161 6.59 -11.06 -27.37
C GLU A 161 7.16 -9.64 -27.29
N GLY A 162 8.22 -9.41 -28.06
CA GLY A 162 8.87 -8.12 -28.19
C GLY A 162 9.96 -8.17 -29.25
N ASP A 163 9.55 -8.16 -30.52
CA ASP A 163 10.33 -7.67 -31.66
C ASP A 163 9.99 -6.20 -31.92
#